data_AF-A0A817KK45-F1
#
_entry.id   AF-A0A817KK45-F1
#
_cell.length_a   1.000
_cell.length_b   1.000
_cell.length_c   1.000
_cell.angle_alpha   90.00
_cell.angle_beta   90.00
_cell.angle_gamma   90.00
#
_symmetry.space_group_name_H-M   'P 1'
#
loop_
_entity.id
_entity.type
_entity.pdbx_description
1 polymer ?
#
loop_
_entity_poly.entity_id
_entity_poly.type
_entity_poly.pdbx_seq_one_letter_code
_entity_poly.pdbx_strand_id
1 'polypeptide(L)'
;MVLTSDDIDKNPELISTTDYFEGMLINFRPLLLTDEKKLAHFLENLGSQTRKFSTRNGYDLNEARDLCFAINRYDKLRLVALINHETIIALFEFSLSIVENEYKRFSEKYGIILNEVTDMRFGPCISDQYQNRHFGCCLFEKVKPMCKLMGKERLILWVVFLLIINVL
;
A
#
# COMPACT_ATOMS: atom_id res chain seq x y z
N MET A 1 -11.68 -18.95 -4.12
CA MET A 1 -12.50 -17.73 -4.07
C MET A 1 -11.55 -16.56 -4.18
N VAL A 2 -11.84 -15.59 -5.05
CA VAL A 2 -11.00 -14.40 -5.25
C VAL A 2 -11.61 -13.27 -4.43
N LEU A 3 -10.83 -12.66 -3.54
CA LEU A 3 -11.27 -11.53 -2.72
C LEU A 3 -11.28 -10.25 -3.54
N THR A 4 -12.36 -9.49 -3.40
CA THR A 4 -12.51 -8.13 -3.95
C THR A 4 -12.19 -7.07 -2.90
N SER A 5 -12.00 -5.81 -3.31
CA SER A 5 -11.89 -4.68 -2.38
C SER A 5 -13.13 -4.53 -1.50
N ASP A 6 -14.33 -4.83 -2.02
CA ASP A 6 -15.58 -4.80 -1.26
C ASP A 6 -15.62 -5.85 -0.15
N ASP A 7 -15.06 -7.04 -0.41
CA ASP A 7 -14.99 -8.10 0.60
C ASP A 7 -14.06 -7.70 1.75
N ILE A 8 -12.92 -7.06 1.41
CA ILE A 8 -11.93 -6.56 2.37
C ILE A 8 -12.49 -5.37 3.15
N ASP A 9 -13.24 -4.47 2.52
CA ASP A 9 -13.87 -3.33 3.18
C ASP A 9 -14.91 -3.79 4.23
N LYS A 10 -15.69 -4.82 3.90
CA LYS A 10 -16.67 -5.42 4.83
C LYS A 10 -16.01 -6.22 5.96
N ASN A 11 -14.90 -6.90 5.67
CA ASN A 11 -14.24 -7.84 6.56
C ASN A 11 -12.70 -7.61 6.54
N PRO A 12 -12.21 -6.51 7.13
CA PRO A 12 -10.80 -6.13 7.04
C PRO A 12 -9.86 -7.14 7.70
N GLU A 13 -10.35 -7.97 8.61
CA GLU A 13 -9.63 -9.06 9.25
C GLU A 13 -9.17 -10.15 8.27
N LEU A 14 -9.80 -10.28 7.10
CA LEU A 14 -9.43 -11.28 6.08
C LEU A 14 -7.98 -11.17 5.61
N ILE A 15 -7.41 -9.96 5.66
CA ILE A 15 -6.04 -9.68 5.24
C ILE A 15 -5.22 -8.98 6.32
N SER A 16 -5.78 -8.87 7.53
CA SER A 16 -5.07 -8.30 8.68
C SER A 16 -4.11 -9.32 9.26
N THR A 17 -2.92 -8.86 9.64
CA THR A 17 -1.91 -9.70 10.28
C THR A 17 -1.29 -8.98 11.47
N THR A 18 -0.87 -9.74 12.47
CA THR A 18 -0.15 -9.24 13.63
C THR A 18 1.15 -10.02 13.77
N ASP A 19 2.26 -9.32 14.01
CA ASP A 19 3.59 -9.92 14.07
C ASP A 19 4.52 -9.02 14.90
N TYR A 20 5.79 -9.43 15.05
CA TYR A 20 6.81 -8.64 15.71
C TYR A 20 7.91 -8.20 14.74
N PHE A 21 8.34 -6.96 14.88
CA PHE A 21 9.53 -6.44 14.19
C PHE A 21 10.42 -5.75 15.22
N GLU A 22 11.64 -6.26 15.40
CA GLU A 22 12.60 -5.75 16.41
C GLU A 22 11.98 -5.62 17.82
N GLY A 23 11.13 -6.58 18.19
CA GLY A 23 10.44 -6.62 19.49
C GLY A 23 9.19 -5.73 19.59
N MET A 24 8.87 -4.94 18.57
CA MET A 24 7.64 -4.15 18.54
C MET A 24 6.50 -4.94 17.92
N LEU A 25 5.31 -4.87 18.52
CA LEU A 25 4.10 -5.46 17.97
C LEU A 25 3.63 -4.64 16.75
N ILE A 26 3.60 -5.28 15.58
CA ILE A 26 3.16 -4.69 14.33
C ILE A 26 1.80 -5.25 13.94
N ASN A 27 0.84 -4.36 13.72
CA ASN A 27 -0.45 -4.70 13.14
C ASN A 27 -0.51 -4.15 11.71
N PHE A 28 -0.60 -5.04 10.73
CA PHE A 28 -0.72 -4.68 9.32
C PHE A 28 -2.12 -5.02 8.83
N ARG A 29 -2.89 -4.01 8.44
CA ARG A 29 -4.33 -4.14 8.16
C ARG A 29 -4.83 -3.08 7.16
N PRO A 30 -6.05 -3.23 6.62
CA PRO A 30 -6.70 -2.16 5.87
C PRO A 30 -6.76 -0.85 6.65
N LEU A 31 -6.60 0.27 5.95
CA LEU A 31 -6.89 1.61 6.49
C LEU A 31 -8.38 1.68 6.85
N LEU A 32 -8.70 2.25 8.00
CA LEU A 32 -10.07 2.38 8.49
C LEU A 32 -10.51 3.84 8.49
N LEU A 33 -11.82 4.09 8.39
CA LEU A 33 -12.39 5.44 8.46
C LEU A 33 -11.98 6.20 9.73
N THR A 34 -11.78 5.48 10.84
CA THR A 34 -11.41 6.04 12.14
C THR A 34 -9.92 6.38 12.28
N ASP A 35 -9.09 6.08 11.27
CA ASP A 35 -7.64 6.32 11.35
C ASP A 35 -7.23 7.75 11.04
N GLU A 36 -8.15 8.66 10.70
CA GLU A 36 -7.84 10.03 10.24
C GLU A 36 -6.74 10.74 11.04
N LYS A 37 -6.81 10.71 12.39
CA LYS A 37 -5.83 11.37 13.25
C LYS A 37 -4.47 10.67 13.27
N LYS A 38 -4.48 9.32 13.29
CA LYS A 38 -3.25 8.51 13.27
C LYS A 38 -2.53 8.66 11.93
N LEU A 39 -3.30 8.69 10.84
CA LEU A 39 -2.80 8.89 9.50
C LEU A 39 -2.27 10.32 9.30
N ALA A 40 -2.99 11.34 9.80
CA ALA A 40 -2.51 12.72 9.78
C ALA A 40 -1.16 12.85 10.49
N HIS A 41 -1.04 12.28 11.69
CA HIS A 41 0.22 12.27 12.42
C HIS A 41 1.35 11.60 11.64
N PHE A 42 1.08 10.46 10.98
CA PHE A 42 2.06 9.81 10.11
C PHE A 42 2.50 10.72 8.96
N LEU A 43 1.55 11.31 8.22
CA LEU A 43 1.83 12.18 7.06
C LEU A 43 2.62 13.44 7.46
N GLU A 44 2.24 14.08 8.56
CA GLU A 44 2.88 15.29 9.08
C GLU A 44 4.33 15.06 9.50
N ASN A 45 4.67 13.84 9.91
CA ASN A 45 6.01 13.48 10.37
C ASN A 45 6.91 12.89 9.27
N LEU A 46 6.41 12.74 8.03
CA LEU A 46 7.25 12.32 6.91
C LEU A 46 8.32 13.37 6.61
N GLY A 47 9.56 12.92 6.47
CA GLY A 47 10.69 13.74 6.06
C GLY A 47 10.57 14.24 4.63
N SER A 48 11.24 15.35 4.34
CA SER A 48 11.16 16.01 3.02
C SER A 48 11.60 15.11 1.85
N GLN A 49 12.54 14.18 2.09
CA GLN A 49 12.94 13.20 1.07
C GLN A 49 11.83 12.19 0.79
N THR A 50 11.22 11.63 1.83
CA THR A 50 10.11 10.67 1.70
C THR A 50 8.91 11.31 0.97
N ARG A 51 8.60 12.58 1.27
CA ARG A 51 7.54 13.33 0.58
C ARG A 51 7.79 13.56 -0.92
N LYS A 52 9.06 13.59 -1.37
CA LYS A 52 9.38 13.70 -2.80
C LYS A 52 8.98 12.44 -3.59
N PHE A 53 8.96 11.28 -2.92
CA PHE A 53 8.61 10.01 -3.55
C PHE A 53 7.18 9.57 -3.25
N SER A 54 6.57 10.02 -2.15
CA SER A 54 5.17 9.77 -1.82
C SER A 54 4.30 11.01 -2.08
N THR A 55 4.31 11.54 -3.31
CA THR A 55 3.60 12.78 -3.64
C THR A 55 2.09 12.69 -3.39
N ARG A 56 1.57 13.64 -2.63
CA ARG A 56 0.16 13.80 -2.24
C ARG A 56 -0.27 15.26 -2.42
N ASN A 57 -1.58 15.53 -2.34
CA ASN A 57 -2.09 16.90 -2.41
C ASN A 57 -1.80 17.68 -1.12
N GLY A 58 -1.80 16.97 0.01
CA GLY A 58 -1.37 17.48 1.31
C GLY A 58 -0.66 16.44 2.16
N TYR A 59 -0.22 16.85 3.35
CA TYR A 59 0.35 15.97 4.38
C TYR A 59 -0.24 16.28 5.75
N ASP A 60 -1.47 16.78 5.75
CA ASP A 60 -2.20 17.25 6.92
C ASP A 60 -3.42 16.38 7.19
N LEU A 61 -4.22 16.79 8.18
CA LEU A 61 -5.47 16.13 8.53
C LEU A 61 -6.50 16.09 7.39
N ASN A 62 -6.49 17.07 6.48
CA ASN A 62 -7.45 17.08 5.37
C ASN A 62 -7.11 15.97 4.37
N GLU A 63 -5.84 15.84 3.98
CA GLU A 63 -5.40 14.71 3.15
C GLU A 63 -5.69 13.37 3.84
N ALA A 64 -5.40 13.26 5.14
CA ALA A 64 -5.66 12.02 5.88
C ALA A 64 -7.15 11.65 5.89
N ARG A 65 -8.04 12.63 6.05
CA ARG A 65 -9.49 12.45 5.93
C ARG A 65 -9.87 11.99 4.54
N ASP A 66 -9.37 12.65 3.50
CA ASP A 66 -9.68 12.30 2.12
C ASP A 66 -9.28 10.85 1.80
N LEU A 67 -8.10 10.41 2.27
CA LEU A 67 -7.64 9.04 2.11
C LEU A 67 -8.53 8.02 2.85
N CYS A 68 -8.97 8.34 4.07
CA CYS A 68 -9.91 7.52 4.83
C CYS A 68 -11.30 7.51 4.18
N PHE A 69 -11.85 8.64 3.74
CA PHE A 69 -13.15 8.70 3.07
C PHE A 69 -13.17 8.07 1.69
N ALA A 70 -12.01 7.96 1.05
CA ALA A 70 -11.81 7.28 -0.23
C ALA A 70 -11.50 5.78 -0.07
N ILE A 71 -11.64 5.20 1.13
CA ILE A 71 -11.61 3.74 1.30
C ILE A 71 -12.70 3.14 0.40
N ASN A 72 -12.31 2.15 -0.40
CA ASN A 72 -13.16 1.46 -1.36
C ASN A 72 -13.78 2.34 -2.46
N ARG A 73 -13.18 3.51 -2.74
CA ARG A 73 -13.50 4.33 -3.91
C ARG A 73 -12.35 4.26 -4.91
N TYR A 74 -12.67 4.33 -6.20
CA TYR A 74 -11.69 4.48 -7.29
C TYR A 74 -10.65 3.36 -7.41
N ASP A 75 -11.04 2.09 -7.26
CA ASP A 75 -10.15 0.93 -7.42
C ASP A 75 -8.95 0.83 -6.43
N LYS A 76 -8.97 1.63 -5.36
CA LYS A 76 -7.86 1.69 -4.40
C LYS A 76 -8.09 0.78 -3.19
N LEU A 77 -7.05 0.05 -2.83
CA LEU A 77 -6.91 -0.59 -1.52
C LEU A 77 -5.75 0.09 -0.78
N ARG A 78 -5.97 0.44 0.50
CA ARG A 78 -4.94 1.05 1.35
C ARG A 78 -4.74 0.19 2.59
N LEU A 79 -3.50 -0.16 2.88
CA LEU A 79 -3.10 -0.85 4.10
C LEU A 79 -2.20 0.04 4.93
N VAL A 80 -2.27 -0.11 6.24
CA VAL A 80 -1.41 0.59 7.19
C VAL A 80 -0.70 -0.41 8.09
N ALA A 81 0.54 -0.09 8.47
CA ALA A 81 1.25 -0.77 9.54
C ALA A 81 1.24 0.10 10.79
N LEU A 82 0.76 -0.44 11.90
CA LEU A 82 0.73 0.22 13.20
C LEU A 82 1.67 -0.47 14.17
N ILE A 83 2.35 0.33 14.99
CA ILE A 83 2.99 -0.17 16.22
C ILE A 83 2.00 -0.12 17.36
N ASN A 84 1.89 -1.22 18.11
CA ASN A 84 1.06 -1.36 19.31
C ASN A 84 -0.40 -0.92 19.09
N HIS A 85 -0.93 -1.03 17.86
CA HIS A 85 -2.26 -0.54 17.44
C HIS A 85 -2.49 0.98 17.52
N GLU A 86 -1.46 1.76 17.85
CA GLU A 86 -1.57 3.20 18.13
C GLU A 86 -1.01 4.06 17.01
N THR A 87 0.22 3.79 16.60
CA THR A 87 0.98 4.68 15.72
C THR A 87 1.14 4.09 14.34
N ILE A 88 0.59 4.73 13.31
CA ILE A 88 0.85 4.35 11.91
C ILE A 88 2.29 4.71 11.55
N ILE A 89 3.02 3.75 11.02
CA ILE A 89 4.43 3.90 10.59
C ILE A 89 4.66 3.54 9.13
N ALA A 90 3.65 3.00 8.44
CA ALA A 90 3.67 2.81 7.00
C ALA A 90 2.26 2.87 6.42
N LEU A 91 2.16 3.32 5.18
CA LEU A 91 0.97 3.34 4.33
C LEU A 91 1.32 2.70 3.00
N PHE A 92 0.58 1.65 2.63
CA PHE A 92 0.74 0.90 1.39
C PHE A 92 -0.51 1.14 0.54
N GLU A 93 -0.32 1.69 -0.66
CA GLU A 93 -1.41 1.95 -1.59
C GLU A 93 -1.34 0.99 -2.77
N PHE A 94 -2.50 0.46 -3.13
CA PHE A 94 -2.69 -0.43 -4.25
C PHE A 94 -3.73 0.15 -5.19
N SER A 95 -3.49 0.04 -6.49
CA SER A 95 -4.47 0.37 -7.52
C SER A 95 -4.72 -0.85 -8.37
N LEU A 96 -5.98 -1.27 -8.43
CA LEU A 96 -6.36 -2.41 -9.25
C LEU A 96 -6.40 -2.07 -10.74
N SER A 97 -6.53 -0.78 -11.08
CA SER A 97 -6.42 -0.31 -12.47
C SER A 97 -4.99 -0.04 -12.89
N ILE A 98 -4.75 -0.19 -14.19
CA ILE A 98 -3.50 0.18 -14.86
C ILE A 98 -3.80 1.33 -15.84
N VAL A 99 -3.03 2.41 -15.78
CA VAL A 99 -3.19 3.54 -16.71
C VAL A 99 -2.56 3.23 -18.06
N GLU A 100 -3.13 3.77 -19.15
CA GLU A 100 -2.68 3.55 -20.54
C GLU A 100 -1.16 3.75 -20.73
N ASN A 101 -0.61 4.79 -20.11
CA ASN A 101 0.83 5.08 -20.19
C ASN A 101 1.70 3.94 -19.61
N GLU A 102 1.20 3.19 -18.63
CA GLU A 102 1.91 2.03 -18.09
C GLU A 102 1.88 0.86 -19.07
N TYR A 103 0.73 0.58 -19.71
CA TYR A 103 0.65 -0.42 -20.78
C TYR A 103 1.66 -0.14 -21.89
N LYS A 104 1.67 1.11 -22.39
CA LYS A 104 2.58 1.55 -23.43
C LYS A 104 4.04 1.44 -23.00
N ARG A 105 4.36 1.91 -21.78
CA ARG A 105 5.72 1.85 -21.23
C ARG A 105 6.23 0.42 -21.16
N PHE A 106 5.43 -0.51 -20.63
CA PHE A 106 5.84 -1.89 -20.42
C PHE A 106 5.93 -2.69 -21.73
N SER A 107 4.99 -2.51 -22.64
CA SER A 107 5.00 -3.21 -23.93
C SER A 107 6.13 -2.71 -24.84
N GLU A 108 6.24 -1.40 -25.07
CA GLU A 108 7.17 -0.84 -26.05
C GLU A 108 8.62 -0.90 -25.59
N LYS A 109 8.90 -0.68 -24.30
CA LYS A 109 10.28 -0.63 -23.80
C LYS A 109 10.80 -1.98 -23.32
N TYR A 110 9.93 -2.86 -22.86
CA TYR A 110 10.34 -4.08 -22.15
C TYR A 110 9.70 -5.36 -22.72
N GLY A 111 8.81 -5.26 -23.71
CA GLY A 111 8.11 -6.43 -24.26
C GLY A 111 7.18 -7.12 -23.26
N ILE A 112 6.79 -6.43 -22.18
CA ILE A 112 5.94 -6.99 -21.13
C ILE A 112 4.50 -6.58 -21.38
N ILE A 113 3.63 -7.57 -21.56
CA ILE A 113 2.18 -7.36 -21.68
C ILE A 113 1.60 -7.39 -20.27
N LEU A 114 1.02 -6.25 -19.86
CA LEU A 114 0.30 -6.15 -18.60
C LEU A 114 -1.13 -6.68 -18.75
N ASN A 115 -1.69 -7.18 -17.66
CA ASN A 115 -3.05 -7.71 -17.58
C ASN A 115 -3.73 -7.15 -16.34
N GLU A 116 -4.79 -6.35 -16.50
CA GLU A 116 -5.48 -5.68 -15.39
C GLU A 116 -6.15 -6.65 -14.41
N VAL A 117 -6.45 -7.87 -14.87
CA VAL A 117 -7.02 -8.93 -14.03
C VAL A 117 -5.98 -9.42 -13.03
N THR A 118 -4.75 -9.66 -13.48
CA THR A 118 -3.68 -10.31 -12.67
C THR A 118 -2.65 -9.33 -12.13
N ASP A 119 -2.55 -8.14 -12.68
CA ASP A 119 -1.54 -7.16 -12.31
C ASP A 119 -2.19 -6.01 -11.54
N MET A 120 -1.40 -5.34 -10.71
CA MET A 120 -1.85 -4.17 -9.97
C MET A 120 -0.67 -3.27 -9.63
N ARG A 121 -0.95 -1.98 -9.43
CA ARG A 121 0.07 -1.01 -9.04
C ARG A 121 0.19 -0.93 -7.53
N PHE A 122 1.40 -0.63 -7.07
CA PHE A 122 1.78 -0.63 -5.67
C PHE A 122 2.67 0.56 -5.33
N GLY A 123 2.34 1.28 -4.26
CA GLY A 123 3.12 2.40 -3.74
C GLY A 123 3.26 2.29 -2.22
N PRO A 124 4.42 1.85 -1.69
CA PRO A 124 4.69 1.87 -0.27
C PRO A 124 5.25 3.23 0.17
N CYS A 125 4.79 3.70 1.32
CA CYS A 125 5.38 4.82 2.04
C CYS A 125 5.65 4.37 3.48
N ILE A 126 6.91 4.47 3.92
CA ILE A 126 7.36 4.06 5.25
C ILE A 126 7.96 5.27 5.94
N SER A 127 7.64 5.45 7.22
CA SER A 127 8.21 6.52 8.06
C SER A 127 9.74 6.44 8.05
N ASP A 128 10.39 7.60 7.99
CA ASP A 128 11.84 7.73 7.84
C ASP A 128 12.61 6.95 8.93
N GLN A 129 12.07 6.85 10.15
CA GLN A 129 12.66 6.13 11.29
C GLN A 129 12.74 4.60 11.11
N TYR A 130 11.95 4.07 10.17
CA TYR A 130 11.83 2.63 9.88
C TYR A 130 12.39 2.25 8.51
N GLN A 131 12.91 3.22 7.75
CA GLN A 131 13.63 2.98 6.51
C GLN A 131 15.02 2.40 6.79
N ASN A 132 15.61 1.71 5.79
CA ASN A 132 16.92 1.07 5.87
C ASN A 132 17.08 0.02 7.00
N ARG A 133 15.95 -0.52 7.49
CA ARG A 133 15.92 -1.53 8.56
C ARG A 133 15.25 -2.85 8.14
N HIS A 134 15.09 -3.09 6.84
CA HIS A 134 14.34 -4.24 6.28
C HIS A 134 12.83 -4.25 6.64
N PHE A 135 12.30 -3.20 7.27
CA PHE A 135 10.89 -3.13 7.63
C PHE A 135 9.97 -3.24 6.41
N GLY A 136 10.33 -2.60 5.30
CA GLY A 136 9.61 -2.73 4.03
C GLY A 136 9.56 -4.17 3.51
N CYS A 137 10.66 -4.93 3.64
CA CYS A 137 10.69 -6.36 3.28
C CYS A 137 9.77 -7.17 4.19
N CYS A 138 9.81 -6.91 5.50
CA CYS A 138 8.92 -7.57 6.47
C CYS A 138 7.44 -7.35 6.14
N LEU A 139 7.05 -6.12 5.81
CA LEU A 139 5.69 -5.81 5.37
C LEU A 139 5.36 -6.44 4.01
N PHE A 140 6.33 -6.48 3.09
CA PHE A 140 6.11 -7.06 1.76
C PHE A 140 5.80 -8.57 1.82
N GLU A 141 6.40 -9.32 2.75
CA GLU A 141 6.03 -10.73 2.96
C GLU A 141 4.56 -10.90 3.37
N LYS A 142 3.94 -9.88 3.98
CA LYS A 142 2.51 -9.88 4.35
C LYS A 142 1.62 -9.50 3.16
N VAL A 143 2.17 -8.83 2.15
CA VAL A 143 1.46 -8.46 0.92
C VAL A 143 1.27 -9.67 0.01
N LYS A 144 2.22 -10.60 -0.07
CA LYS A 144 2.13 -11.76 -1.01
C LYS A 144 0.88 -12.63 -0.78
N PRO A 145 0.53 -13.05 0.46
CA PRO A 145 -0.69 -13.81 0.69
C PRO A 145 -1.95 -13.04 0.30
N MET A 146 -1.99 -11.73 0.55
CA MET A 146 -3.09 -10.86 0.13
C MET A 146 -3.22 -10.86 -1.41
N CYS A 147 -2.12 -10.66 -2.15
CA CYS A 147 -2.14 -10.71 -3.60
C CYS A 147 -2.71 -12.04 -4.12
N LYS A 148 -2.27 -13.16 -3.53
CA LYS A 148 -2.78 -14.49 -3.89
C LYS A 148 -4.28 -14.63 -3.64
N LEU A 149 -4.79 -14.13 -2.51
CA LEU A 149 -6.23 -14.12 -2.22
C LEU A 149 -7.03 -13.27 -3.21
N MET A 150 -6.43 -12.20 -3.73
CA MET A 150 -7.02 -11.32 -4.74
C MET A 150 -6.79 -11.81 -6.18
N GLY A 151 -6.15 -12.96 -6.39
CA GLY A 151 -5.85 -13.48 -7.72
C GLY A 151 -4.82 -12.65 -8.50
N LYS A 152 -3.95 -11.93 -7.78
CA LYS A 152 -2.95 -11.03 -8.33
C LYS A 152 -1.58 -11.70 -8.39
N GLU A 153 -0.94 -11.57 -9.54
CA GLU A 153 0.31 -12.25 -9.91
C GLU A 153 1.50 -11.30 -9.93
N ARG A 154 1.27 -10.03 -10.30
CA ARG A 154 2.33 -9.03 -10.46
C ARG A 154 1.99 -7.71 -9.79
N LEU A 155 2.96 -7.19 -9.03
CA LEU A 155 2.94 -5.84 -8.49
C LEU A 155 3.85 -4.92 -9.31
N ILE A 156 3.32 -3.78 -9.70
CA ILE A 156 4.04 -2.73 -10.44
C ILE A 156 4.33 -1.59 -9.46
N LEU A 157 5.60 -1.37 -9.13
CA LEU A 157 5.99 -0.30 -8.21
C LEU A 157 5.80 1.09 -8.85
N TRP A 158 5.22 2.00 -8.09
CA TRP A 158 4.86 3.33 -8.55
C TRP A 158 5.76 4.44 -8.00
N VAL A 159 7.06 4.43 -8.32
CA VAL A 159 7.94 5.63 -8.31
C VAL A 159 9.32 5.31 -8.88
N VAL A 160 9.79 6.15 -9.81
CA VAL A 160 11.13 6.37 -10.40
C VAL A 160 11.96 5.15 -10.88
N PHE A 161 11.75 3.97 -10.35
CA PHE A 161 12.42 2.73 -10.73
C PHE A 161 11.44 1.69 -11.23
N LEU A 162 11.82 1.00 -12.31
CA LEU A 162 11.11 -0.15 -12.85
C LEU A 162 11.29 -1.32 -11.88
N LEU A 163 10.24 -1.67 -11.15
CA LEU A 163 10.21 -2.90 -10.36
C LEU A 163 8.86 -3.59 -10.60
N ILE A 164 8.90 -4.71 -11.32
CA ILE A 164 7.82 -5.71 -11.31
C ILE A 164 8.23 -6.76 -10.28
N ILE A 165 7.32 -7.05 -9.36
CA ILE A 165 7.51 -8.13 -8.40
C ILE A 165 6.48 -9.22 -8.70
N ASN A 166 6.97 -10.42 -9.00
CA ASN A 166 6.13 -11.62 -9.05
C ASN A 166 5.76 -12.01 -7.61
N VAL A 167 4.48 -12.14 -7.34
CA VAL A 167 3.94 -12.44 -6.00
C VAL A 167 3.31 -13.82 -5.89
N LEU A 168 3.39 -14.62 -6.97
CA LEU A 168 3.07 -16.04 -7.00
C LEU A 168 4.33 -16.92 -7.05
#